data_AF-A0A101JQH0-F1
#
_entry.id   AF-A0A101JQH0-F1
#
_cell.length_a   1.000
_cell.length_b   1.000
_cell.length_c   1.000
_cell.angle_alpha   90.00
_cell.angle_beta   90.00
_cell.angle_gamma   90.00
#
_symmetry.space_group_name_H-M   'P 1'
#
loop_
_entity.id
_entity.type
_entity.pdbx_description
1 polymer ?
#
loop_
_entity_poly.entity_id
_entity_poly.type
_entity_poly.pdbx_seq_one_letter_code
_entity_poly.pdbx_strand_id
1 'polypeptide(L)'
;MKSSRRRALVAGAGVVIAGAVTAVALVAGGSRQDLGEGRTERQALVAERGKTVMPFDLEQTTHRFTPTATGGVQDVVADQRGDAEQIDLIRTHLRKEAEAFSRGDFADPARIHGADMPGLAELREGHDRIEVRYEDRADGATLTYTTKDSALVDALHEWFEAQLGDHGAHAESGH
;
A
#
# COMPACT_ATOMS: atom_id res chain seq x y z
N MET A 1 25.69 87.92 1.42
CA MET A 1 27.00 88.11 2.11
C MET A 1 27.30 86.89 2.97
N LYS A 2 28.58 86.56 3.23
CA LYS A 2 29.10 85.37 3.97
C LYS A 2 28.67 84.03 3.34
N SER A 3 29.52 83.05 3.01
CA SER A 3 30.71 82.44 3.65
C SER A 3 30.39 81.66 4.95
N SER A 4 30.99 80.49 5.23
CA SER A 4 32.20 79.90 4.62
C SER A 4 32.27 78.35 4.69
N ARG A 5 32.89 77.75 3.65
CA ARG A 5 33.81 76.58 3.60
C ARG A 5 33.66 75.46 4.66
N ARG A 6 33.35 74.21 4.28
CA ARG A 6 34.22 73.19 3.61
C ARG A 6 35.43 72.68 4.43
N ARG A 7 35.45 71.36 4.70
CA ARG A 7 36.60 70.42 4.64
C ARG A 7 36.05 69.09 4.05
N ALA A 8 36.61 68.45 3.01
CA ALA A 8 37.94 67.82 2.87
C ALA A 8 38.04 66.52 3.68
N LEU A 9 38.69 65.42 3.26
CA LEU A 9 39.34 64.93 2.00
C LEU A 9 39.37 63.37 2.12
N VAL A 10 39.80 62.49 1.19
CA VAL A 10 40.57 62.53 -0.09
C VAL A 10 39.87 61.59 -1.11
N ALA A 11 40.29 61.55 -2.39
CA ALA A 11 40.00 60.45 -3.32
C ALA A 11 41.21 59.50 -3.44
N GLY A 12 40.99 58.18 -3.33
CA GLY A 12 42.01 57.13 -3.49
C GLY A 12 41.56 56.08 -4.50
N ALA A 13 42.46 55.62 -5.35
CA ALA A 13 42.14 54.77 -6.50
C ALA A 13 42.65 53.33 -6.35
N GLY A 14 41.90 52.38 -6.92
CA GLY A 14 42.39 51.06 -7.29
C GLY A 14 42.27 49.96 -6.23
N VAL A 15 41.46 48.94 -6.54
CA VAL A 15 41.91 47.56 -6.80
C VAL A 15 40.71 46.78 -7.36
N VAL A 16 40.95 45.89 -8.33
CA VAL A 16 39.90 45.05 -8.93
C VAL A 16 39.78 43.75 -8.13
N ILE A 17 38.60 43.48 -7.59
CA ILE A 17 38.21 42.14 -7.08
C ILE A 17 36.82 41.83 -7.65
N ALA A 18 36.68 40.69 -8.31
CA ALA A 18 35.39 40.21 -8.83
C ALA A 18 34.52 39.68 -7.67
N GLY A 19 33.24 40.04 -7.65
CA GLY A 19 32.32 39.70 -6.56
C GLY A 19 30.90 39.45 -7.02
N ALA A 20 30.57 38.17 -7.25
CA ALA A 20 29.25 37.56 -7.32
C ALA A 20 28.07 38.39 -7.89
N VAL A 21 27.67 38.08 -9.12
CA VAL A 21 26.26 38.24 -9.53
C VAL A 21 25.47 37.11 -8.86
N THR A 22 24.79 37.40 -7.75
CA THR A 22 23.96 36.41 -7.04
C THR A 22 22.67 36.13 -7.80
N ALA A 23 22.75 35.25 -8.80
CA ALA A 23 21.58 34.74 -9.49
C ALA A 23 20.78 33.81 -8.53
N VAL A 24 19.71 34.34 -7.94
CA VAL A 24 18.79 33.58 -7.09
C VAL A 24 17.93 32.66 -7.97
N ALA A 25 18.50 31.52 -8.35
CA ALA A 25 17.77 30.44 -8.99
C ALA A 25 16.90 29.73 -7.94
N LEU A 26 15.64 30.17 -7.82
CA LEU A 26 14.61 29.48 -7.05
C LEU A 26 14.24 28.15 -7.74
N VAL A 27 15.04 27.11 -7.48
CA VAL A 27 14.75 25.74 -7.90
C VAL A 27 13.58 25.22 -7.05
N ALA A 28 12.37 25.37 -7.58
CA ALA A 28 11.15 24.78 -7.02
C ALA A 28 11.10 23.26 -7.25
N GLY A 29 12.08 22.54 -6.69
CA GLY A 29 12.18 21.08 -6.74
C GLY A 29 11.17 20.43 -5.79
N GLY A 30 9.89 20.40 -6.17
CA GLY A 30 8.85 19.71 -5.43
C GLY A 30 9.10 18.19 -5.38
N SER A 31 9.00 17.61 -4.19
CA SER A 31 9.34 16.21 -3.89
C SER A 31 8.61 15.21 -4.79
N ARG A 32 9.36 14.23 -5.34
CA ARG A 32 8.83 13.05 -6.05
C ARG A 32 9.43 11.71 -5.59
N GLN A 33 10.26 11.72 -4.56
CA GLN A 33 10.97 10.53 -4.05
C GLN A 33 10.27 9.93 -2.80
N ASP A 34 9.91 10.80 -1.86
CA ASP A 34 9.21 10.54 -0.59
C ASP A 34 8.09 9.48 -0.68
N LEU A 35 7.14 9.65 -1.62
CA LEU A 35 6.02 8.72 -1.84
C LEU A 35 6.43 7.32 -2.34
N GLY A 36 7.58 7.20 -3.00
CA GLY A 36 8.12 5.92 -3.45
C GLY A 36 8.88 5.19 -2.35
N GLU A 37 9.66 5.94 -1.58
CA GLU A 37 10.45 5.42 -0.45
C GLU A 37 9.52 4.93 0.67
N GLY A 38 8.58 5.76 1.14
CA GLY A 38 7.62 5.37 2.19
C GLY A 38 6.67 4.22 1.80
N ARG A 39 6.35 4.05 0.51
CA ARG A 39 5.61 2.87 0.02
C ARG A 39 6.46 1.60 0.11
N THR A 40 7.74 1.69 -0.24
CA THR A 40 8.67 0.55 -0.17
C THR A 40 8.88 0.11 1.29
N GLU A 41 9.00 1.06 2.22
CA GLU A 41 9.06 0.78 3.66
C GLU A 41 7.77 0.10 4.18
N ARG A 42 6.59 0.56 3.74
CA ARG A 42 5.30 -0.08 4.08
C ARG A 42 5.22 -1.51 3.56
N GLN A 43 5.61 -1.75 2.31
CA GLN A 43 5.61 -3.08 1.70
C GLN A 43 6.58 -4.05 2.42
N ALA A 44 7.78 -3.58 2.78
CA ALA A 44 8.73 -4.38 3.57
C ALA A 44 8.18 -4.74 4.97
N LEU A 45 7.48 -3.81 5.63
CA LEU A 45 6.83 -4.05 6.92
C LEU A 45 5.64 -5.02 6.81
N VAL A 46 4.86 -4.95 5.72
CA VAL A 46 3.78 -5.90 5.40
C VAL A 46 4.36 -7.30 5.17
N ALA A 47 5.41 -7.44 4.37
CA ALA A 47 6.07 -8.73 4.11
C ALA A 47 6.66 -9.35 5.38
N GLU A 48 7.28 -8.56 6.26
CA GLU A 48 7.83 -9.05 7.53
C GLU A 48 6.73 -9.51 8.52
N ARG A 49 5.63 -8.76 8.62
CA ARG A 49 4.46 -9.19 9.41
C ARG A 49 3.79 -10.41 8.81
N GLY A 50 3.70 -10.47 7.48
CA GLY A 50 3.05 -11.53 6.70
C GLY A 50 3.55 -12.92 7.08
N LYS A 51 4.87 -13.09 7.27
CA LYS A 51 5.53 -14.34 7.74
C LYS A 51 5.01 -14.89 9.07
N THR A 52 4.27 -14.10 9.84
CA THR A 52 3.67 -14.49 11.14
C THR A 52 2.16 -14.78 11.05
N VAL A 53 1.58 -14.69 9.84
CA VAL A 53 0.13 -14.74 9.59
C VAL A 53 -0.18 -15.69 8.43
N MET A 54 0.38 -15.39 7.26
CA MET A 54 0.39 -16.27 6.09
C MET A 54 1.46 -17.35 6.32
N PRO A 55 1.11 -18.64 6.30
CA PRO A 55 2.04 -19.73 6.59
C PRO A 55 2.81 -20.21 5.35
N PHE A 56 2.58 -19.60 4.20
CA PHE A 56 3.24 -19.85 2.91
C PHE A 56 4.21 -18.70 2.57
N ASP A 57 5.06 -18.90 1.57
CA ASP A 57 6.11 -17.97 1.16
C ASP A 57 5.63 -16.99 0.09
N LEU A 58 5.74 -15.68 0.37
CA LEU A 58 5.38 -14.62 -0.56
C LEU A 58 6.28 -14.58 -1.80
N GLU A 59 7.52 -15.09 -1.73
CA GLU A 59 8.41 -15.18 -2.91
C GLU A 59 8.06 -16.35 -3.84
N GLN A 60 7.05 -17.16 -3.50
CA GLN A 60 6.61 -18.35 -4.24
C GLN A 60 5.08 -18.41 -4.46
N THR A 61 4.36 -17.35 -4.07
CA THR A 61 2.90 -17.28 -4.13
C THR A 61 2.40 -15.91 -4.57
N THR A 62 1.37 -15.89 -5.41
CA THR A 62 0.69 -14.68 -5.89
C THR A 62 -0.72 -14.59 -5.32
N HIS A 63 -1.04 -13.45 -4.69
CA HIS A 63 -2.42 -13.07 -4.39
C HIS A 63 -3.07 -12.45 -5.63
N ARG A 64 -4.34 -12.75 -5.91
CA ARG A 64 -5.13 -12.03 -6.92
C ARG A 64 -6.38 -11.45 -6.31
N PHE A 65 -6.59 -10.16 -6.52
CA PHE A 65 -7.79 -9.46 -6.06
C PHE A 65 -8.62 -9.00 -7.25
N THR A 66 -9.86 -9.49 -7.35
CA THR A 66 -10.77 -9.28 -8.48
C THR A 66 -12.07 -8.65 -7.99
N PRO A 67 -12.24 -7.32 -8.12
CA PRO A 67 -13.52 -6.66 -7.88
C PRO A 67 -14.64 -7.24 -8.75
N THR A 68 -15.84 -7.40 -8.20
CA THR A 68 -17.04 -7.80 -8.96
C THR A 68 -18.22 -6.89 -8.65
N ALA A 69 -19.25 -6.90 -9.50
CA ALA A 69 -20.44 -6.06 -9.33
C ALA A 69 -21.30 -6.38 -8.09
N THR A 70 -20.97 -7.45 -7.34
CA THR A 70 -21.68 -7.88 -6.12
C THR A 70 -20.72 -8.21 -4.97
N GLY A 71 -19.47 -7.73 -5.03
CA GLY A 71 -18.44 -7.99 -4.03
C GLY A 71 -17.08 -8.23 -4.68
N GLY A 72 -16.43 -9.37 -4.43
CA GLY A 72 -15.09 -9.63 -4.96
C GLY A 72 -14.66 -11.10 -4.90
N VAL A 73 -13.57 -11.41 -5.60
CA VAL A 73 -12.87 -12.71 -5.53
C VAL A 73 -11.41 -12.47 -5.15
N GLN A 74 -10.94 -13.22 -4.15
CA GLN A 74 -9.53 -13.32 -3.76
C GLN A 74 -9.05 -14.73 -4.11
N ASP A 75 -8.11 -14.85 -5.04
CA ASP A 75 -7.32 -16.08 -5.17
C ASP A 75 -6.01 -15.92 -4.40
N VAL A 76 -5.48 -17.02 -3.88
CA VAL A 76 -4.05 -17.14 -3.61
C VAL A 76 -3.56 -18.43 -4.28
N VAL A 77 -2.45 -18.34 -5.02
CA VAL A 77 -1.90 -19.46 -5.78
C VAL A 77 -0.40 -19.60 -5.57
N ALA A 78 0.11 -20.82 -5.71
CA ALA A 78 1.54 -21.10 -5.81
C ALA A 78 2.00 -20.89 -7.26
N ASP A 79 3.12 -20.18 -7.43
CA ASP A 79 3.64 -19.82 -8.76
C ASP A 79 4.25 -21.03 -9.48
N GLN A 80 4.83 -21.96 -8.71
CA GLN A 80 5.33 -23.23 -9.19
C GLN A 80 4.19 -24.26 -9.30
N ARG A 81 3.92 -24.71 -10.53
CA ARG A 81 2.92 -25.77 -10.80
C ARG A 81 3.29 -27.07 -10.08
N GLY A 82 2.42 -27.50 -9.18
CA GLY A 82 2.58 -28.76 -8.44
C GLY A 82 3.35 -28.63 -7.13
N ASP A 83 3.59 -27.42 -6.64
CA ASP A 83 4.15 -27.18 -5.31
C ASP A 83 3.14 -27.54 -4.21
N ALA A 84 3.13 -28.82 -3.81
CA ALA A 84 2.16 -29.34 -2.86
C ALA A 84 2.27 -28.68 -1.48
N GLU A 85 3.46 -28.21 -1.08
CA GLU A 85 3.66 -27.54 0.21
C GLU A 85 2.99 -26.16 0.21
N GLN A 86 3.30 -25.31 -0.77
CA GLN A 86 2.65 -23.99 -0.89
C GLN A 86 1.14 -24.13 -1.09
N ILE A 87 0.69 -25.05 -1.94
CA ILE A 87 -0.74 -25.27 -2.23
C ILE A 87 -1.53 -25.67 -0.97
N ASP A 88 -1.03 -26.61 -0.16
CA ASP A 88 -1.76 -27.06 1.03
C ASP A 88 -1.66 -26.05 2.20
N LEU A 89 -0.57 -25.26 2.28
CA LEU A 89 -0.46 -24.12 3.19
C LEU A 89 -1.48 -23.01 2.84
N ILE A 90 -1.60 -22.65 1.56
CA ILE A 90 -2.60 -21.70 1.04
C ILE A 90 -4.02 -22.16 1.40
N ARG A 91 -4.38 -23.39 1.03
CA ARG A 91 -5.71 -23.98 1.33
C ARG A 91 -6.02 -23.96 2.82
N THR A 92 -5.03 -24.31 3.65
CA THR A 92 -5.16 -24.34 5.11
C THR A 92 -5.29 -22.94 5.72
N HIS A 93 -4.73 -21.90 5.08
CA HIS A 93 -4.89 -20.52 5.50
C HIS A 93 -6.26 -19.96 5.08
N LEU A 94 -6.58 -19.96 3.79
CA LEU A 94 -7.81 -19.38 3.26
C LEU A 94 -9.07 -20.03 3.84
N ARG A 95 -9.03 -21.33 4.19
CA ARG A 95 -10.16 -21.99 4.85
C ARG A 95 -10.43 -21.45 6.27
N LYS A 96 -9.38 -21.07 7.01
CA LYS A 96 -9.51 -20.40 8.32
C LYS A 96 -9.99 -18.96 8.15
N GLU A 97 -9.47 -18.25 7.15
CA GLU A 97 -9.92 -16.89 6.82
C GLU A 97 -11.41 -16.87 6.46
N ALA A 98 -11.89 -17.79 5.61
CA ALA A 98 -13.30 -17.93 5.29
C ALA A 98 -14.19 -18.09 6.55
N GLU A 99 -13.79 -18.97 7.46
CA GLU A 99 -14.47 -19.16 8.75
C GLU A 99 -14.44 -17.91 9.63
N ALA A 100 -13.33 -17.17 9.66
CA ALA A 100 -13.13 -15.98 10.47
C ALA A 100 -13.91 -14.77 9.94
N PHE A 101 -13.78 -14.48 8.64
CA PHE A 101 -14.44 -13.36 7.97
C PHE A 101 -15.96 -13.51 7.94
N SER A 102 -16.47 -14.74 7.83
CA SER A 102 -17.92 -15.04 8.00
C SER A 102 -18.47 -14.61 9.38
N ARG A 103 -17.60 -14.39 10.37
CA ARG A 103 -17.93 -13.95 11.73
C ARG A 103 -17.40 -12.53 12.07
N GLY A 104 -16.97 -11.77 11.06
CA GLY A 104 -16.40 -10.42 11.23
C GLY A 104 -14.99 -10.39 11.82
N ASP A 105 -14.32 -11.54 11.93
CA ASP A 105 -12.99 -11.64 12.53
C ASP A 105 -11.88 -11.46 11.49
N PHE A 106 -11.65 -10.20 11.10
CA PHE A 106 -10.54 -9.81 10.21
C PHE A 106 -9.25 -9.50 11.00
N ALA A 107 -8.97 -10.21 12.10
CA ALA A 107 -7.80 -9.95 12.95
C ALA A 107 -6.45 -10.26 12.28
N ASP A 108 -6.44 -11.19 11.32
CA ASP A 108 -5.23 -11.55 10.56
C ASP A 108 -4.83 -10.44 9.57
N PRO A 109 -5.72 -9.94 8.67
CA PRO A 109 -5.47 -8.73 7.88
C PRO A 109 -5.08 -7.51 8.72
N ALA A 110 -5.77 -7.26 9.84
CA ALA A 110 -5.45 -6.14 10.73
C ALA A 110 -4.03 -6.23 11.33
N ARG A 111 -3.52 -7.45 11.56
CA ARG A 111 -2.17 -7.69 12.10
C ARG A 111 -1.07 -7.47 11.06
N ILE A 112 -1.37 -7.67 9.78
CA ILE A 112 -0.46 -7.39 8.66
C ILE A 112 -0.50 -5.89 8.31
N HIS A 113 -1.66 -5.38 7.93
CA HIS A 113 -1.81 -4.08 7.24
C HIS A 113 -2.02 -2.89 8.18
N GLY A 114 -2.43 -3.17 9.42
CA GLY A 114 -2.92 -2.18 10.39
C GLY A 114 -4.45 -2.24 10.55
N ALA A 115 -4.95 -1.76 11.68
CA ALA A 115 -6.39 -1.72 11.95
C ALA A 115 -7.13 -0.70 11.07
N ASP A 116 -6.46 0.38 10.68
CA ASP A 116 -6.99 1.49 9.88
C ASP A 116 -6.88 1.26 8.36
N MET A 117 -6.89 0.00 7.91
CA MET A 117 -6.88 -0.34 6.49
C MET A 117 -8.23 0.03 5.83
N PRO A 118 -8.25 0.62 4.62
CA PRO A 118 -9.48 0.95 3.90
C PRO A 118 -10.45 -0.24 3.80
N GLY A 119 -11.75 0.05 3.93
CA GLY A 119 -12.85 -0.93 4.00
C GLY A 119 -12.87 -1.83 5.25
N LEU A 120 -11.79 -1.97 6.02
CA LEU A 120 -11.67 -3.01 7.04
C LEU A 120 -12.62 -2.83 8.23
N ALA A 121 -13.04 -1.60 8.54
CA ALA A 121 -14.02 -1.33 9.59
C ALA A 121 -15.45 -1.71 9.13
N GLU A 122 -15.78 -1.33 7.89
CA GLU A 122 -17.06 -1.55 7.23
C GLU A 122 -17.31 -3.06 7.00
N LEU A 123 -16.26 -3.80 6.59
CA LEU A 123 -16.31 -5.26 6.44
C LEU A 123 -16.50 -5.99 7.78
N ARG A 124 -15.94 -5.46 8.87
CA ARG A 124 -16.14 -5.98 10.23
C ARG A 124 -17.55 -5.73 10.74
N GLU A 125 -18.09 -4.53 10.54
CA GLU A 125 -19.46 -4.17 10.97
C GLU A 125 -20.54 -4.86 10.11
N GLY A 126 -20.30 -4.97 8.80
CA GLY A 126 -21.25 -5.55 7.85
C GLY A 126 -21.10 -7.03 7.56
N HIS A 127 -20.30 -7.77 8.32
CA HIS A 127 -19.97 -9.18 8.03
C HIS A 127 -21.22 -10.08 7.92
N ASP A 128 -22.30 -9.77 8.63
CA ASP A 128 -23.56 -10.51 8.64
C ASP A 128 -24.32 -10.44 7.30
N ARG A 129 -23.93 -9.49 6.45
CA ARG A 129 -24.49 -9.22 5.12
C ARG A 129 -23.54 -9.60 3.98
N ILE A 130 -22.42 -10.26 4.28
CA ILE A 130 -21.43 -10.74 3.30
C ILE A 130 -21.38 -12.28 3.36
N GLU A 131 -21.73 -12.94 2.25
CA GLU A 131 -21.45 -14.36 2.07
C GLU A 131 -19.97 -14.53 1.70
N VAL A 132 -19.20 -15.22 2.56
CA VAL A 132 -17.80 -15.59 2.30
C VAL A 132 -17.74 -17.08 2.00
N ARG A 133 -17.25 -17.43 0.80
CA ARG A 133 -17.31 -18.79 0.26
C ARG A 133 -15.94 -19.28 -0.20
N TYR A 134 -15.46 -20.37 0.39
CA TYR A 134 -14.17 -20.99 0.10
C TYR A 134 -14.26 -22.05 -1.02
N GLU A 135 -13.25 -22.11 -1.88
CA GLU A 135 -13.02 -23.22 -2.82
C GLU A 135 -11.55 -23.66 -2.88
N ASP A 136 -11.30 -24.98 -2.99
CA ASP A 136 -9.99 -25.51 -3.34
C ASP A 136 -9.70 -25.29 -4.84
N ARG A 137 -8.53 -24.76 -5.19
CA ARG A 137 -8.03 -24.72 -6.57
C ARG A 137 -6.99 -25.81 -6.81
N ALA A 138 -6.65 -26.07 -8.07
CA ALA A 138 -5.55 -26.96 -8.43
C ALA A 138 -4.16 -26.38 -8.11
N ASP A 139 -4.06 -25.06 -7.99
CA ASP A 139 -2.86 -24.24 -7.78
C ASP A 139 -2.90 -23.45 -6.46
N GLY A 140 -3.91 -23.64 -5.60
CA GLY A 140 -4.10 -22.89 -4.35
C GLY A 140 -5.53 -22.95 -3.82
N ALA A 141 -6.12 -21.79 -3.49
CA ALA A 141 -7.50 -21.65 -3.05
C ALA A 141 -8.13 -20.30 -3.45
N THR A 142 -9.46 -20.23 -3.39
CA THR A 142 -10.27 -19.03 -3.70
C THR A 142 -11.19 -18.67 -2.54
N LEU A 143 -11.33 -17.39 -2.24
CA LEU A 143 -12.41 -16.81 -1.45
C LEU A 143 -13.31 -15.94 -2.35
N THR A 144 -14.60 -16.27 -2.42
CA THR A 144 -15.63 -15.41 -3.02
C THR A 144 -16.35 -14.63 -1.93
N TYR A 145 -16.46 -13.32 -2.10
CA TYR A 145 -17.22 -12.41 -1.24
C TYR A 145 -18.43 -11.89 -2.00
N THR A 146 -19.64 -12.16 -1.51
CA THR A 146 -20.90 -11.74 -2.17
C THR A 146 -21.80 -10.98 -1.21
N THR A 147 -22.33 -9.84 -1.65
CA THR A 147 -23.32 -9.05 -0.89
C THR A 147 -24.32 -8.37 -1.83
N LYS A 148 -25.35 -7.76 -1.23
CA LYS A 148 -26.37 -6.93 -1.89
C LYS A 148 -26.36 -5.48 -1.41
N ASP A 149 -25.52 -5.15 -0.43
CA ASP A 149 -25.31 -3.78 0.04
C ASP A 149 -24.16 -3.17 -0.77
N SER A 150 -24.45 -2.09 -1.52
CA SER A 150 -23.44 -1.43 -2.35
C SER A 150 -22.29 -0.86 -1.50
N ALA A 151 -22.54 -0.37 -0.29
CA ALA A 151 -21.48 0.16 0.57
C ALA A 151 -20.50 -0.93 1.02
N LEU A 152 -20.94 -2.19 1.11
CA LEU A 152 -20.08 -3.34 1.39
C LEU A 152 -19.39 -3.88 0.13
N VAL A 153 -19.93 -3.63 -1.07
CA VAL A 153 -19.20 -3.84 -2.34
C VAL A 153 -18.06 -2.81 -2.44
N ASP A 154 -18.35 -1.54 -2.20
CA ASP A 154 -17.37 -0.45 -2.23
C ASP A 154 -16.25 -0.72 -1.19
N ALA A 155 -16.59 -1.11 0.04
CA ALA A 155 -15.62 -1.48 1.07
C ALA A 155 -14.75 -2.71 0.71
N LEU A 156 -15.32 -3.72 0.04
CA LEU A 156 -14.53 -4.85 -0.50
C LEU A 156 -13.52 -4.36 -1.55
N HIS A 157 -13.90 -3.39 -2.39
CA HIS A 157 -13.03 -2.87 -3.45
C HIS A 157 -11.91 -1.99 -2.88
N GLU A 158 -12.21 -1.15 -1.88
CA GLU A 158 -11.19 -0.39 -1.15
C GLU A 158 -10.19 -1.30 -0.41
N TRP A 159 -10.69 -2.35 0.24
CA TRP A 159 -9.85 -3.33 0.95
C TRP A 159 -8.97 -4.15 -0.01
N PHE A 160 -9.47 -4.46 -1.21
CA PHE A 160 -8.71 -5.12 -2.27
C PHE A 160 -7.60 -4.20 -2.84
N GLU A 161 -7.91 -2.95 -3.19
CA GLU A 161 -6.91 -1.99 -3.70
C GLU A 161 -5.82 -1.68 -2.65
N ALA A 162 -6.20 -1.58 -1.37
CA ALA A 162 -5.25 -1.45 -0.28
C ALA A 162 -4.30 -2.65 -0.15
N GLN A 163 -4.79 -3.88 -0.34
CA GLN A 163 -3.95 -5.09 -0.34
C GLN A 163 -3.02 -5.14 -1.58
N LEU A 164 -3.49 -4.74 -2.76
CA LEU A 164 -2.64 -4.61 -3.95
C LEU A 164 -1.48 -3.62 -3.71
N GLY A 165 -1.76 -2.47 -3.09
CA GLY A 165 -0.73 -1.51 -2.70
C GLY A 165 0.27 -2.05 -1.66
N ASP A 166 -0.20 -2.85 -0.71
CA ASP A 166 0.57 -3.36 0.42
C ASP A 166 1.43 -4.59 0.12
N HIS A 167 0.94 -5.53 -0.70
CA HIS A 167 1.68 -6.72 -1.10
C HIS A 167 2.62 -6.47 -2.29
N GLY A 168 2.40 -5.40 -3.07
CA GLY A 168 3.33 -4.96 -4.12
C GLY A 168 3.56 -6.02 -5.20
N ALA A 169 4.74 -6.64 -5.23
CA ALA A 169 5.08 -7.67 -6.22
C ALA A 169 4.38 -9.02 -5.98
N HIS A 170 3.87 -9.27 -4.76
CA HIS A 170 3.25 -10.53 -4.35
C HIS A 170 1.72 -10.53 -4.53
N ALA A 171 1.17 -9.51 -5.19
CA ALA A 171 -0.25 -9.41 -5.51
C ALA A 171 -0.50 -8.72 -6.87
N GLU A 172 -1.53 -9.18 -7.59
CA GLU A 172 -1.97 -8.57 -8.84
C GLU A 172 -3.50 -8.44 -8.92
N SER A 173 -3.98 -7.49 -9.74
CA SER A 173 -5.41 -7.37 -10.03
C SER A 173 -5.83 -8.52 -10.95
N GLY A 174 -6.92 -9.22 -10.61
CA GLY A 174 -7.49 -10.23 -11.50
C GLY A 174 -8.07 -9.63 -12.79
N HIS A 175 -8.21 -10.44 -13.83
CA HIS A 175 -8.67 -10.06 -15.18
C HIS A 175 -9.75 -11.02 -15.69
#